data_AF-A0A8D4ST86-F1
#
_entry.id   AF-A0A8D4ST86-F1
#
_cell.length_a   1.000
_cell.length_b   1.000
_cell.length_c   1.000
_cell.angle_alpha   90.00
_cell.angle_beta   90.00
_cell.angle_gamma   90.00
#
_symmetry.space_group_name_H-M   'P 1'
#
loop_
_entity.id
_entity.type
_entity.pdbx_description
1 polymer ?
#
loop_
_entity_poly.entity_id
_entity_poly.type
_entity_poly.pdbx_seq_one_letter_code
_entity_poly.pdbx_strand_id
1 'polypeptide(L)' 'MDKLAPCEVADVLFNLSRLLEVAQMLICDPEGEDIGYELLGFAQQRAAKAANNIEGVNYARTAA' A
#
# COMPACT_ATOMS: atom_id res chain seq x y z
N MET A 1 0.10 14.20 -11.00
CA MET A 1 0.74 13.50 -9.87
C MET A 1 2.07 13.00 -10.38
N ASP A 2 3.15 13.36 -9.72
CA ASP A 2 4.49 12.87 -10.07
C ASP A 2 4.55 11.35 -9.89
N LYS A 3 5.23 10.67 -10.82
CA LYS A 3 5.43 9.22 -10.78
C LYS A 3 6.45 8.87 -9.70
N LEU A 4 6.17 7.81 -8.93
CA LEU A 4 7.11 7.28 -7.94
C LEU A 4 8.30 6.58 -8.62
N ALA A 5 9.50 6.76 -8.09
CA ALA A 5 10.67 5.97 -8.43
C ALA A 5 10.52 4.51 -7.92
N PRO A 6 11.22 3.52 -8.52
CA PRO A 6 11.10 2.11 -8.12
C PRO A 6 11.34 1.82 -6.63
N CYS A 7 12.30 2.50 -6.01
CA CYS A 7 12.55 2.39 -4.56
C CYS A 7 11.37 2.92 -3.73
N GLU A 8 10.78 4.04 -4.16
CA GLU A 8 9.62 4.63 -3.49
C GLU A 8 8.38 3.74 -3.62
N VAL A 9 8.23 3.01 -4.73
CA VAL A 9 7.17 2.00 -4.89
C VAL A 9 7.38 0.85 -3.88
N ALA A 10 8.63 0.36 -3.72
CA ALA A 10 8.93 -0.70 -2.76
C ALA A 10 8.66 -0.25 -1.31
N ASP A 11 9.05 0.99 -0.94
CA ASP A 11 8.77 1.56 0.37
C ASP A 11 7.26 1.72 0.63
N VAL A 12 6.50 2.13 -0.39
CA VAL A 12 5.03 2.22 -0.30
C VAL A 12 4.41 0.85 -0.10
N LEU A 13 4.87 -0.18 -0.83
CA LEU A 13 4.38 -1.56 -0.68
C LEU A 13 4.74 -2.15 0.70
N PHE A 14 5.93 -1.87 1.21
CA PHE A 14 6.34 -2.29 2.55
C PHE A 14 5.50 -1.63 3.65
N ASN A 15 5.28 -0.31 3.55
CA ASN A 15 4.43 0.38 4.52
C ASN A 15 2.97 -0.09 4.46
N LEU A 16 2.48 -0.41 3.26
CA LEU A 16 1.15 -0.99 3.06
C LEU A 16 1.00 -2.35 3.75
N SER A 17 1.98 -3.24 3.63
CA SER A 17 1.90 -4.57 4.25
C SER A 17 1.83 -4.47 5.78
N ARG A 18 2.61 -3.57 6.38
CA ARG A 18 2.57 -3.30 7.83
C ARG A 18 1.24 -2.71 8.28
N LEU A 19 0.64 -1.82 7.47
CA LEU A 19 -0.64 -1.20 7.81
C LEU A 19 -1.81 -2.20 7.73
N LEU A 20 -1.76 -3.14 6.77
CA LEU A 20 -2.71 -4.23 6.66
C LEU A 20 -2.62 -5.22 7.83
N GLU A 21 -1.41 -5.50 8.31
CA GLU A 21 -1.18 -6.35 9.49
C GLU A 21 -1.84 -5.75 10.75
N VAL A 22 -1.69 -4.44 10.96
CA VAL A 22 -2.34 -3.72 12.06
C VAL A 22 -3.86 -3.66 11.89
N ALA A 23 -4.35 -3.38 10.68
CA ALA A 23 -5.78 -3.36 10.39
C ALA A 23 -6.42 -4.73 10.69
N GLN A 24 -5.77 -5.82 10.30
CA GLN A 24 -6.26 -7.18 10.56
C GLN A 24 -6.32 -7.49 12.06
N MET A 25 -5.31 -7.09 12.83
CA MET A 25 -5.32 -7.26 14.28
C MET A 25 -6.50 -6.52 14.94
N LEU A 26 -6.76 -5.29 14.49
CA LEU A 26 -7.83 -4.44 15.04
C LEU A 26 -9.23 -4.87 14.61
N ILE A 27 -9.42 -5.39 13.39
CA ILE A 27 -10.72 -5.92 12.94
C ILE A 27 -11.17 -7.10 13.81
N CYS A 28 -10.23 -7.88 14.34
CA CYS A 28 -10.53 -8.99 15.24
C CYS A 28 -10.77 -8.57 16.70
N ASP A 29 -10.57 -7.29 17.03
CA ASP A 29 -10.78 -6.72 18.36
C ASP A 29 -12.11 -5.95 18.41
N PRO A 30 -13.08 -6.33 19.29
CA PRO A 30 -14.36 -5.64 19.42
C PRO A 30 -14.27 -4.14 19.72
N GLU A 31 -13.19 -3.69 20.36
CA GLU A 31 -12.96 -2.26 20.64
C GLU A 31 -12.23 -1.55 19.50
N GLY A 32 -11.57 -2.31 18.61
CA GLY A 32 -10.75 -1.82 17.51
C GLY A 32 -11.36 -1.97 16.13
N GLU A 33 -12.52 -2.64 16.01
CA GLU A 33 -13.08 -3.08 14.73
C GLU A 33 -13.27 -1.93 13.73
N ASP A 34 -13.92 -0.83 14.14
CA ASP A 34 -14.15 0.35 13.30
C ASP A 34 -12.84 0.98 12.82
N ILE A 35 -11.85 1.11 13.71
CA ILE A 35 -10.52 1.66 13.38
C ILE A 35 -9.78 0.72 12.42
N GLY A 36 -9.93 -0.58 12.61
CA GLY A 36 -9.37 -1.59 11.73
C GLY A 36 -9.92 -1.49 10.31
N TYR A 37 -11.22 -1.27 10.14
CA TYR A 37 -11.83 -1.05 8.83
C TYR A 37 -11.43 0.29 8.19
N GLU A 38 -11.29 1.37 8.97
CA GLU A 38 -10.77 2.64 8.45
C GLU A 38 -9.33 2.50 7.92
N LEU A 39 -8.46 1.81 8.68
CA LEU A 39 -7.09 1.53 8.26
C LEU A 39 -7.05 0.64 7.01
N LEU A 40 -7.94 -0.36 6.92
CA LEU A 40 -8.08 -1.18 5.72
C LEU A 40 -8.49 -0.35 4.50
N GLY A 41 -9.45 0.55 4.65
CA GLY A 41 -9.87 1.47 3.59
C GLY A 41 -8.73 2.38 3.11
N PHE A 42 -7.95 2.92 4.06
CA PHE A 42 -6.77 3.71 3.74
C PHE A 42 -5.69 2.91 3.01
N ALA A 43 -5.41 1.68 3.46
CA ALA A 43 -4.49 0.77 2.79
C ALA A 43 -4.92 0.46 1.36
N GLN A 44 -6.20 0.18 1.13
CA GLN A 44 -6.73 -0.10 -0.21
C GLN A 44 -6.57 1.09 -1.17
N GLN A 45 -6.85 2.32 -0.70
CA GLN A 45 -6.65 3.53 -1.51
C GLN A 45 -5.18 3.75 -1.88
N ARG A 46 -4.28 3.55 -0.90
CA ARG A 46 -2.82 3.65 -1.09
C ARG A 46 -2.30 2.58 -2.05
N ALA A 47 -2.80 1.34 -1.94
CA ALA A 47 -2.46 0.24 -2.83
C ALA A 47 -2.94 0.50 -4.26
N ALA A 48 -4.17 1.00 -4.46
CA ALA A 48 -4.68 1.39 -5.77
C ALA A 48 -3.83 2.51 -6.41
N LYS A 49 -3.40 3.49 -5.61
CA LYS A 49 -2.48 4.55 -6.07
C LYS A 49 -1.11 3.99 -6.46
N ALA A 50 -0.56 3.06 -5.69
CA ALA A 50 0.71 2.41 -6.01
C ALA A 50 0.59 1.56 -7.29
N ALA A 51 -0.49 0.78 -7.43
CA ALA A 51 -0.78 -0.03 -8.61
C ALA A 51 -0.89 0.83 -9.88
N ASN A 52 -1.60 1.97 -9.83
CA ASN A 52 -1.67 2.92 -10.95
C ASN A 52 -0.30 3.53 -11.31
N ASN A 53 0.63 3.63 -10.35
CA ASN A 53 2.00 4.04 -10.65
C ASN A 53 2.78 2.91 -11.31
N ILE A 54 2.49 1.64 -10.98
CA ILE A 54 3.12 0.46 -11.57
C ILE A 54 2.60 0.19 -13.00
N GLU A 55 1.30 0.36 -13.27
CA GLU A 55 0.69 0.15 -14.60
C GLU A 55 1.18 1.14 -15.69
N GLY A 56 2.01 2.12 -15.32
CA GLY A 56 2.69 3.04 -16.25
C GLY A 56 4.22 2.94 -16.22
N VAL A 57 4.78 1.94 -15.54
CA VAL A 57 6.22 1.66 -15.49
C VAL A 57 6.47 0.43 -16.36
N ASN A 58 6.80 0.67 -17.63
CA ASN A 58 7.74 -0.20 -18.31
C ASN A 58 9.00 -0.18 -17.44
N TYR A 59 9.15 -1.13 -16.53
CA TYR A 59 10.44 -1.50 -15.97
C TYR A 59 11.20 -2.11 -17.16
N ALA A 60 11.62 -1.26 -18.09
CA ALA A 60 12.71 -1.60 -18.97
C ALA A 60 13.83 -1.94 -17.98
N ARG A 61 14.03 -3.24 -17.82
CA ARG A 61 15.17 -3.84 -17.17
C ARG A 61 16.36 -3.11 -17.75
N THR A 62 16.87 -2.11 -17.05
CA THR A 62 18.08 -1.41 -17.45
C THR A 62 19.17 -2.46 -17.28
N ALA A 63 19.40 -3.20 -18.35
CA ALA A 63 20.63 -3.92 -18.55
C ALA A 63 21.72 -2.86 -18.63
N ALA A 64 22.53 -2.79 -17.58
CA ALA A 64 23.88 -2.27 -17.58
C ALA A 64 24.64 -3.00 -16.46
#